data_AF-A0AAW1UFQ2-F1
#
_entry.id   AF-A0AAW1UFQ2-F1
#
_cell.length_a   1.000
_cell.length_b   1.000
_cell.length_c   1.000
_cell.angle_alpha   90.00
_cell.angle_beta   90.00
_cell.angle_gamma   90.00
#
_symmetry.space_group_name_H-M   'P 1'
#
loop_
_entity.id
_entity.type
_entity.pdbx_description
1 polymer ?
#
loop_
_entity_poly.entity_id
_entity_poly.type
_entity_poly.pdbx_seq_one_letter_code
_entity_poly.pdbx_strand_id
1 'polypeptide(L)'
;MAIILNGALHGELAVSYLYTRLKFQWNSKDYGLFTGILFSVDILGTIAAVTIFTKCLGFDDSFLGIVGLTGSVVGNMVYAFAPNGFIFYLGIFCDFFRIATYVATRSIMAKLVPPDELGQSNSVFGVCEAITPVIFGPLYTTIYNYTIQFFPGMYFLVTTAMKILVSSCLYICIYWLRLKKDVKSRHTLAIARTTKTKHWEKVKKKGTNLWIIPTQTMKQKLQ
;
A
#
# COMPACT_ATOMS: atom_id res chain seq x y z
N MET A 1 -7.59 0.02 -3.66
CA MET A 1 -6.21 0.41 -4.07
C MET A 1 -5.54 -0.71 -4.85
N ALA A 2 -5.30 -1.88 -4.24
CA ALA A 2 -4.69 -3.04 -4.94
C ALA A 2 -5.44 -3.45 -6.22
N ILE A 3 -6.78 -3.43 -6.19
CA ILE A 3 -7.66 -3.69 -7.34
C ILE A 3 -7.35 -2.76 -8.52
N ILE A 4 -7.19 -1.46 -8.26
CA ILE A 4 -6.92 -0.46 -9.31
C ILE A 4 -5.51 -0.67 -9.89
N LEU A 5 -4.53 -1.00 -9.05
CA LEU A 5 -3.17 -1.34 -9.52
C LEU A 5 -3.17 -2.58 -10.39
N ASN A 6 -3.90 -3.62 -10.00
CA ASN A 6 -4.03 -4.85 -10.78
C ASN A 6 -4.76 -4.60 -12.11
N GLY A 7 -5.81 -3.78 -12.10
CA GLY A 7 -6.57 -3.44 -13.30
C GLY A 7 -5.80 -2.57 -14.28
N ALA A 8 -5.07 -1.59 -13.76
CA ALA A 8 -4.14 -0.80 -14.56
C ALA A 8 -3.08 -1.70 -15.22
N LEU A 9 -2.52 -2.67 -14.49
CA LEU A 9 -1.53 -3.61 -15.02
C LEU A 9 -2.09 -4.47 -16.17
N HIS A 10 -3.29 -5.03 -16.01
CA HIS A 10 -3.91 -5.84 -17.07
C HIS A 10 -4.33 -5.00 -18.28
N GLY A 11 -4.91 -3.82 -18.04
CA GLY A 11 -5.28 -2.89 -19.10
C GLY A 11 -4.07 -2.37 -19.87
N GLU A 12 -2.98 -2.04 -19.17
CA GLU A 12 -1.72 -1.60 -19.74
C GLU A 12 -1.12 -2.68 -20.64
N LEU A 13 -1.09 -3.95 -20.21
CA LEU A 13 -0.60 -5.08 -21.00
C LEU A 13 -1.43 -5.35 -22.27
N ALA A 14 -2.75 -5.19 -22.21
CA ALA A 14 -3.62 -5.38 -23.36
C ALA A 14 -3.38 -4.29 -24.42
N VAL A 15 -3.23 -3.04 -23.98
CA VAL A 15 -3.02 -1.89 -24.88
C VAL A 15 -1.57 -1.79 -25.33
N SER A 16 -0.59 -2.19 -24.53
CA SER A 16 0.82 -2.20 -24.93
C SER A 16 1.08 -3.12 -26.12
N TYR A 17 0.35 -4.23 -26.24
CA TYR A 17 0.42 -5.06 -27.44
C TYR A 17 -0.07 -4.32 -28.68
N LEU A 18 -1.24 -3.65 -28.59
CA LEU A 18 -1.80 -2.86 -29.69
C LEU A 18 -0.89 -1.70 -30.09
N TYR A 19 -0.30 -1.03 -29.10
CA TYR A 19 0.62 0.09 -29.29
C TYR A 19 1.93 -0.33 -29.95
N THR A 20 2.58 -1.38 -29.45
CA THR A 20 3.84 -1.88 -30.01
C THR A 20 3.66 -2.43 -31.42
N ARG A 21 2.50 -3.04 -31.71
CA ARG A 21 2.15 -3.47 -33.06
C ARG A 21 1.95 -2.30 -34.02
N LEU A 22 1.29 -1.22 -33.59
CA LEU A 22 1.03 -0.07 -34.46
C LEU A 22 2.27 0.79 -34.69
N LYS A 23 3.08 1.00 -33.65
CA LYS A 23 4.23 1.91 -33.70
C LYS A 23 5.52 1.24 -34.18
N PHE A 24 5.78 0.01 -33.74
CA PHE A 24 7.04 -0.70 -34.03
C PHE A 24 6.86 -1.88 -34.98
N GLN A 25 5.61 -2.16 -35.43
CA GLN A 25 5.28 -3.32 -36.26
C GLN A 25 5.76 -4.65 -35.67
N TRP A 26 5.80 -4.74 -34.33
CA TRP A 26 6.22 -5.94 -33.64
C TRP A 26 5.27 -7.11 -33.91
N ASN A 27 5.86 -8.28 -34.14
CA ASN A 27 5.12 -9.51 -34.30
C ASN A 27 4.80 -10.11 -32.92
N SER A 28 3.86 -11.07 -32.85
CA SER A 28 3.49 -11.71 -31.58
C SER A 28 4.68 -12.34 -30.84
N LYS A 29 5.70 -12.78 -31.60
CA LYS A 29 6.95 -13.34 -31.04
C LYS A 29 7.79 -12.30 -30.32
N ASP A 30 7.97 -11.12 -30.93
CA ASP A 30 8.80 -10.04 -30.37
C ASP A 30 8.15 -9.48 -29.10
N TYR A 31 6.82 -9.34 -29.12
CA TYR A 31 6.06 -8.96 -27.93
C TYR A 31 6.13 -10.01 -26.82
N GLY A 32 6.12 -11.30 -27.18
CA GLY A 32 6.33 -12.40 -26.24
C GLY A 32 7.70 -12.32 -25.56
N LEU A 33 8.77 -12.02 -26.31
CA LEU A 33 10.11 -11.81 -25.75
C LEU A 33 10.17 -10.57 -24.85
N PHE A 34 9.55 -9.46 -25.28
CA PHE A 34 9.45 -8.24 -24.46
C PHE A 34 8.77 -8.51 -23.12
N THR A 35 7.59 -9.13 -23.13
CA THR A 35 6.83 -9.41 -21.91
C THR A 35 7.53 -10.42 -21.02
N GLY A 36 8.23 -11.41 -21.58
CA GLY A 36 9.07 -12.34 -20.81
C GLY A 36 10.19 -11.62 -20.06
N ILE A 37 10.88 -10.69 -20.72
CA ILE A 37 11.92 -9.85 -20.09
C ILE A 37 11.32 -8.93 -19.04
N LEU A 38 10.19 -8.27 -19.34
CA LEU A 38 9.48 -7.40 -18.40
C LEU A 38 9.18 -8.13 -17.07
N PHE A 39 8.51 -9.28 -17.12
CA PHE A 39 8.17 -10.03 -15.91
C PHE A 39 9.40 -10.56 -15.17
N SER A 40 10.44 -10.99 -15.91
CA SER A 40 11.68 -11.46 -15.30
C SER A 40 12.38 -10.36 -14.51
N VAL A 41 12.49 -9.17 -15.11
CA VAL A 41 13.09 -8.00 -14.45
C VAL A 41 12.23 -7.53 -13.28
N ASP A 42 10.91 -7.51 -13.41
CA ASP A 42 10.01 -7.12 -12.31
C ASP A 42 10.14 -8.06 -11.09
N ILE A 43 10.24 -9.38 -11.33
CA ILE A 43 10.40 -10.36 -10.26
C ILE A 43 11.75 -10.17 -9.57
N LEU A 44 12.84 -10.09 -10.34
CA LEU A 44 14.18 -9.87 -9.79
C LEU A 44 14.27 -8.55 -9.05
N GLY A 45 13.73 -7.50 -9.65
CA GLY A 45 13.65 -6.16 -9.09
C GLY A 45 12.85 -6.12 -7.79
N THR A 46 11.73 -6.84 -7.72
CA THR A 46 10.92 -6.94 -6.49
C THR A 46 11.63 -7.71 -5.38
N ILE A 47 12.29 -8.83 -5.70
CA ILE A 47 13.06 -9.60 -4.70
C ILE A 47 14.19 -8.72 -4.15
N ALA A 48 14.93 -8.05 -5.02
CA ALA A 48 16.00 -7.14 -4.61
C ALA A 48 15.45 -5.97 -3.77
N ALA A 49 14.37 -5.33 -4.23
CA ALA A 49 13.70 -4.24 -3.53
C ALA A 49 13.27 -4.64 -2.12
N VAL A 50 12.47 -5.71 -2.00
CA VAL A 50 11.97 -6.17 -0.70
C VAL A 50 13.13 -6.57 0.20
N THR A 51 14.13 -7.29 -0.33
CA THR A 51 15.28 -7.71 0.48
C THR A 51 16.08 -6.51 1.00
N ILE A 52 16.40 -5.54 0.14
CA ILE A 52 17.19 -4.36 0.51
C ILE A 52 16.39 -3.45 1.45
N PHE A 53 15.16 -3.08 1.09
CA PHE A 53 14.37 -2.13 1.86
C PHE A 53 13.88 -2.71 3.20
N THR A 54 13.52 -4.00 3.25
CA THR A 54 13.04 -4.63 4.48
C THR A 54 14.18 -5.10 5.38
N LYS A 55 15.21 -5.80 4.87
CA LYS A 55 16.29 -6.33 5.73
C LYS A 55 17.40 -5.32 6.00
N CYS A 56 17.75 -4.47 5.03
CA CYS A 56 18.90 -3.57 5.16
C CYS A 56 18.52 -2.24 5.81
N LEU A 57 17.32 -1.71 5.51
CA LEU A 57 16.90 -0.37 5.94
C LEU A 57 15.76 -0.35 6.96
N GLY A 58 15.09 -1.49 7.20
CA GLY A 58 14.00 -1.59 8.18
C GLY A 58 12.81 -0.66 7.87
N PHE A 59 12.63 -0.26 6.61
CA PHE A 59 11.56 0.66 6.24
C PHE A 59 10.18 -0.03 6.27
N ASP A 60 9.18 0.76 6.66
CA ASP A 60 7.78 0.36 6.68
C ASP A 60 7.27 0.09 5.25
N ASP A 61 6.42 -0.92 5.05
CA ASP A 61 5.80 -1.31 3.77
C ASP A 61 5.20 -0.11 3.01
N SER A 62 4.77 0.91 3.76
CA SER A 62 4.28 2.20 3.26
C SER A 62 5.28 2.92 2.34
N PHE A 63 6.57 2.90 2.70
CA PHE A 63 7.63 3.56 1.94
C PHE A 63 7.90 2.85 0.61
N LEU A 64 7.90 1.52 0.63
CA LEU A 64 8.09 0.70 -0.57
C LEU A 64 6.98 0.96 -1.61
N GLY A 65 5.74 1.14 -1.15
CA GLY A 65 4.62 1.50 -2.03
C GLY A 65 4.80 2.87 -2.70
N ILE A 66 5.32 3.87 -1.98
CA ILE A 66 5.54 5.22 -2.52
C ILE A 66 6.67 5.22 -3.56
N VAL A 67 7.80 4.59 -3.23
CA VAL A 67 8.96 4.51 -4.13
C VAL A 67 8.60 3.74 -5.40
N GLY A 68 7.85 2.65 -5.28
CA GLY A 68 7.44 1.90 -6.46
C GLY A 68 6.40 2.62 -7.32
N LEU A 69 5.45 3.37 -6.73
CA LEU A 69 4.52 4.21 -7.51
C LEU A 69 5.24 5.33 -8.25
N THR A 70 6.22 5.97 -7.62
CA THR A 70 7.02 7.02 -8.29
C THR A 70 7.86 6.44 -9.42
N GLY A 71 8.49 5.27 -9.22
CA GLY A 71 9.16 4.52 -10.30
C GLY A 71 8.22 4.21 -11.47
N SER A 72 7.01 3.73 -11.16
CA SER A 72 6.00 3.45 -12.20
C SER A 72 5.48 4.67 -12.93
N VAL A 73 5.42 5.83 -12.28
CA VAL A 73 5.06 7.09 -12.95
C VAL A 73 6.16 7.49 -13.94
N VAL A 74 7.42 7.41 -13.53
CA VAL A 74 8.57 7.70 -14.40
C VAL A 74 8.65 6.71 -15.56
N GLY A 75 8.51 5.41 -15.29
CA GLY A 75 8.48 4.38 -16.32
C GLY A 75 7.36 4.60 -17.34
N ASN A 76 6.15 4.89 -16.89
CA ASN A 76 5.04 5.21 -17.79
C ASN A 76 5.27 6.47 -18.63
N MET A 77 5.93 7.49 -18.08
CA MET A 77 6.34 8.66 -18.87
C MET A 77 7.35 8.28 -19.95
N VAL A 78 8.35 7.44 -19.61
CA VAL A 78 9.31 6.93 -20.60
C VAL A 78 8.61 6.16 -21.72
N TYR A 79 7.66 5.29 -21.37
CA TYR A 79 6.87 4.54 -22.35
C TYR A 79 5.98 5.45 -23.23
N ALA A 80 5.39 6.49 -22.65
CA ALA A 80 4.53 7.44 -23.37
C ALA A 80 5.30 8.21 -24.46
N PHE A 81 6.54 8.60 -24.17
CA PHE A 81 7.37 9.39 -25.10
C PHE A 81 8.35 8.57 -25.92
N ALA A 82 8.45 7.25 -25.71
CA ALA A 82 9.44 6.40 -26.38
C ALA A 82 9.31 6.46 -27.92
N PRO A 83 10.31 7.02 -28.65
CA PRO A 83 10.28 7.07 -30.12
C PRO A 83 10.72 5.74 -30.74
N ASN A 84 11.58 4.98 -30.06
CA ASN A 84 12.20 3.75 -30.55
C ASN A 84 11.93 2.58 -29.59
N GLY A 85 11.91 1.35 -30.12
CA GLY A 85 11.74 0.13 -29.32
C GLY A 85 12.83 -0.05 -28.26
N PHE A 86 14.05 0.43 -28.51
CA PHE A 86 15.14 0.40 -27.51
C PHE A 86 14.81 1.22 -26.25
N ILE A 87 14.23 2.42 -26.42
CA ILE A 87 13.80 3.28 -25.30
C ILE A 87 12.61 2.64 -24.58
N PHE A 88 11.77 1.91 -25.32
CA PHE A 88 10.70 1.10 -24.73
C PHE A 88 11.27 0.00 -23.81
N TYR A 89 12.31 -0.73 -24.22
CA TYR A 89 13.00 -1.69 -23.34
C TYR A 89 13.65 -1.03 -22.11
N LEU A 90 14.20 0.18 -22.25
CA LEU A 90 14.75 0.92 -21.10
C LEU A 90 13.68 1.28 -20.07
N GLY A 91 12.43 1.49 -20.50
CA GLY A 91 11.29 1.72 -19.60
C GLY A 91 11.08 0.59 -18.58
N ILE A 92 11.44 -0.65 -18.93
CA ILE A 92 11.35 -1.82 -18.02
C ILE A 92 12.22 -1.60 -16.78
N PHE A 93 13.43 -1.09 -16.97
CA PHE A 93 14.36 -0.80 -15.88
C PHE A 93 13.95 0.41 -15.04
N CYS A 94 13.03 1.25 -15.51
CA CYS A 94 12.44 2.31 -14.71
C CYS A 94 11.23 1.82 -13.91
N ASP A 95 10.49 0.83 -14.41
CA ASP A 95 9.22 0.36 -13.83
C ASP A 95 9.32 -0.98 -13.06
N PHE A 96 10.53 -1.49 -12.76
CA PHE A 96 10.67 -2.81 -12.13
C PHE A 96 10.08 -2.94 -10.72
N PHE A 97 9.76 -1.83 -10.06
CA PHE A 97 9.15 -1.80 -8.72
C PHE A 97 7.61 -1.94 -8.75
N ARG A 98 6.99 -2.12 -9.92
CA ARG A 98 5.54 -2.22 -10.04
C ARG A 98 4.96 -3.39 -9.23
N ILE A 99 5.59 -4.57 -9.28
CA ILE A 99 5.14 -5.75 -8.53
C ILE A 99 5.34 -5.54 -7.02
N ALA A 100 6.48 -4.98 -6.60
CA ALA A 100 6.74 -4.66 -5.19
C ALA A 100 5.67 -3.75 -4.58
N THR A 101 5.24 -2.73 -5.33
CA THR A 101 4.16 -1.81 -4.92
C THR A 101 2.85 -2.54 -4.66
N TYR A 102 2.49 -3.47 -5.54
CA TYR A 102 1.27 -4.26 -5.42
C TYR A 102 1.31 -5.14 -4.16
N VAL A 103 2.43 -5.84 -3.94
CA VAL A 103 2.64 -6.69 -2.76
C VAL A 103 2.62 -5.85 -1.47
N ALA A 104 3.28 -4.70 -1.45
CA ALA A 104 3.29 -3.80 -0.29
C ALA A 104 1.90 -3.29 0.06
N THR A 105 1.10 -2.88 -0.94
CA THR A 105 -0.28 -2.43 -0.73
C THR A 105 -1.15 -3.54 -0.15
N ARG A 106 -0.97 -4.79 -0.62
CA ARG A 106 -1.69 -5.97 -0.10
C ARG A 106 -1.27 -6.28 1.34
N SER A 107 0.01 -6.14 1.67
CA SER A 107 0.52 -6.32 3.04
C SER A 107 -0.07 -5.30 4.02
N ILE A 108 -0.11 -4.02 3.65
CA ILE A 108 -0.71 -2.95 4.48
C ILE A 108 -2.20 -3.25 4.74
N MET A 109 -2.91 -3.70 3.71
CA MET A 109 -4.33 -4.07 3.81
C MET A 109 -4.54 -5.28 4.72
N ALA A 110 -3.70 -6.31 4.62
CA ALA A 110 -3.75 -7.48 5.50
C ALA A 110 -3.50 -7.11 6.97
N LYS A 111 -2.58 -6.16 7.23
CA LYS A 111 -2.32 -5.62 8.58
C LYS A 111 -3.50 -4.83 9.16
N LEU A 112 -4.44 -4.38 8.32
CA LEU A 112 -5.59 -3.59 8.74
C LEU A 112 -6.78 -4.46 9.19
N VAL A 113 -6.84 -5.70 8.72
CA VAL A 113 -7.94 -6.63 8.99
C VAL A 113 -7.55 -7.50 10.20
N PRO A 114 -8.46 -7.71 11.16
CA PRO A 114 -8.22 -8.65 12.25
C PRO A 114 -7.95 -10.06 11.71
N PRO A 115 -7.07 -10.85 12.36
CA PRO A 115 -6.67 -12.16 11.86
C PRO A 115 -7.85 -13.13 11.66
N ASP A 116 -8.91 -12.99 12.47
CA ASP A 116 -10.12 -13.81 12.40
C ASP A 116 -10.97 -13.54 11.14
N GLU A 117 -10.86 -12.34 10.54
CA GLU A 117 -11.63 -11.93 9.36
C GLU A 117 -10.77 -11.89 8.08
N LEU A 118 -9.49 -12.25 8.17
CA LEU A 118 -8.53 -12.15 7.06
C LEU A 118 -8.97 -12.98 5.85
N GLY A 119 -9.51 -14.18 6.09
CA GLY A 119 -10.00 -15.08 5.04
C GLY A 119 -11.26 -14.57 4.34
N GLN A 120 -12.18 -13.95 5.09
CA GLN A 120 -13.38 -13.33 4.53
C GLN A 120 -13.02 -12.13 3.67
N SER A 121 -12.14 -11.27 4.18
CA SER A 121 -11.65 -10.09 3.46
C SER A 121 -10.91 -10.47 2.18
N ASN A 122 -10.01 -11.47 2.23
CA ASN A 122 -9.28 -11.94 1.06
C ASN A 122 -10.21 -12.59 0.00
N SER A 123 -11.31 -13.23 0.42
CA SER A 123 -12.32 -13.74 -0.51
C SER A 123 -13.00 -12.61 -1.30
N VAL A 124 -13.39 -11.52 -0.61
CA VAL A 124 -13.97 -10.33 -1.27
C VAL A 124 -12.96 -9.70 -2.24
N PHE A 125 -11.69 -9.58 -1.84
CA PHE A 125 -10.64 -9.08 -2.71
C PHE A 125 -10.42 -9.98 -3.94
N GLY A 126 -10.47 -11.31 -3.79
CA GLY A 126 -10.35 -12.25 -4.91
C GLY A 126 -11.45 -12.06 -5.94
N VAL A 127 -12.71 -11.88 -5.50
CA VAL A 127 -13.83 -11.59 -6.40
C VAL A 127 -13.63 -10.26 -7.13
N CYS A 128 -13.21 -9.21 -6.41
CA CYS A 128 -12.92 -7.93 -7.04
C CYS A 128 -11.75 -8.01 -8.04
N GLU A 129 -10.68 -8.75 -7.71
CA GLU A 129 -9.53 -8.98 -8.60
C GLU A 129 -9.95 -9.72 -9.88
N ALA A 130 -10.89 -10.67 -9.79
CA ALA A 130 -11.43 -11.38 -10.95
C ALA A 130 -12.30 -10.51 -11.86
N ILE A 131 -13.11 -9.60 -11.28
CA ILE A 131 -13.94 -8.66 -12.04
C ILE A 131 -13.09 -7.56 -12.73
N THR A 132 -11.94 -7.25 -12.14
CA THR A 132 -11.07 -6.16 -12.59
C THR A 132 -10.72 -6.24 -14.09
N PRO A 133 -10.12 -7.33 -14.63
CA PRO A 133 -9.78 -7.38 -16.06
C PRO A 133 -11.01 -7.31 -16.97
N VAL A 134 -12.18 -7.75 -16.51
CA VAL A 134 -13.44 -7.69 -17.27
C VAL A 134 -13.87 -6.24 -17.53
N ILE A 135 -13.68 -5.36 -16.55
CA ILE A 135 -13.99 -3.92 -16.69
C ILE A 135 -12.84 -3.17 -17.37
N PHE A 136 -11.61 -3.40 -16.91
CA PHE A 136 -10.45 -2.63 -17.34
C PHE A 136 -10.01 -2.95 -18.77
N GLY A 137 -10.15 -4.20 -19.25
CA GLY A 137 -9.77 -4.59 -20.61
C GLY A 137 -10.52 -3.79 -21.70
N PRO A 138 -11.86 -3.81 -21.73
CA PRO A 138 -12.65 -3.05 -22.70
C PRO A 138 -12.50 -1.53 -22.52
N LEU A 139 -12.43 -1.06 -21.27
CA LEU A 139 -12.28 0.36 -20.95
C LEU A 139 -10.97 0.91 -21.53
N TYR A 140 -9.86 0.21 -21.33
CA TYR A 140 -8.56 0.59 -21.87
C TYR A 140 -8.52 0.51 -23.40
N THR A 141 -9.15 -0.51 -24.00
CA THR A 141 -9.27 -0.63 -25.46
C THR A 141 -10.07 0.53 -26.06
N THR A 142 -11.16 0.94 -25.39
CA THR A 142 -11.99 2.06 -25.83
C THR A 142 -11.21 3.38 -25.76
N ILE A 143 -10.51 3.63 -24.65
CA ILE A 143 -9.64 4.80 -24.49
C ILE A 143 -8.57 4.81 -25.58
N TYR A 144 -7.95 3.65 -25.87
CA TYR A 144 -6.95 3.54 -26.93
C TYR A 144 -7.54 3.87 -28.31
N ASN A 145 -8.72 3.32 -28.66
CA ASN A 145 -9.37 3.59 -29.94
C ASN A 145 -9.74 5.07 -30.14
N TYR A 146 -10.10 5.79 -29.06
CA TYR A 146 -10.34 7.24 -29.14
C TYR A 146 -9.05 8.07 -29.21
N THR A 147 -7.96 7.60 -28.58
CA THR A 147 -6.71 8.38 -28.45
C THR A 147 -5.70 8.14 -29.58
N ILE A 148 -5.84 7.03 -30.31
CA ILE A 148 -4.92 6.62 -31.39
C ILE A 148 -4.76 7.68 -32.49
N GLN A 149 -5.80 8.50 -32.74
CA GLN A 149 -5.79 9.52 -33.80
C GLN A 149 -5.02 10.79 -33.41
N PHE A 150 -4.91 11.09 -32.12
CA PHE A 150 -4.23 12.30 -31.63
C PHE A 150 -2.84 11.99 -31.11
N PHE A 151 -2.72 11.03 -30.20
CA PHE A 151 -1.44 10.66 -29.59
C PHE A 151 -1.50 9.23 -29.06
N PRO A 152 -0.82 8.27 -29.72
CA PRO A 152 -0.88 6.85 -29.33
C PRO A 152 -0.22 6.57 -27.97
N GLY A 153 0.59 7.49 -27.42
CA GLY A 153 1.14 7.41 -26.07
C GLY A 153 0.21 7.93 -24.96
N MET A 154 -0.99 8.42 -25.30
CA MET A 154 -1.89 9.06 -24.33
C MET A 154 -2.45 8.09 -23.31
N TYR A 155 -2.62 6.81 -23.67
CA TYR A 155 -3.11 5.81 -22.71
C TYR A 155 -2.14 5.64 -21.53
N PHE A 156 -0.82 5.70 -21.75
CA PHE A 156 0.16 5.68 -20.65
C PHE A 156 0.01 6.88 -19.72
N LEU A 157 -0.35 8.05 -20.24
CA LEU A 157 -0.64 9.24 -19.43
C LEU A 157 -1.91 9.05 -18.60
N VAL A 158 -2.96 8.46 -19.17
CA VAL A 158 -4.19 8.11 -18.43
C VAL A 158 -3.88 7.10 -17.32
N THR A 159 -3.09 6.07 -17.61
CA THR A 159 -2.63 5.11 -16.61
C THR A 159 -1.79 5.78 -15.53
N THR A 160 -0.93 6.73 -15.90
CA THR A 160 -0.14 7.53 -14.96
C THR A 160 -1.03 8.37 -14.05
N ALA A 161 -2.05 9.03 -14.60
CA ALA A 161 -3.03 9.78 -13.81
C ALA A 161 -3.79 8.89 -12.82
N MET A 162 -4.19 7.69 -13.24
CA MET A 162 -4.78 6.69 -12.34
C MET A 162 -3.80 6.25 -11.24
N LYS A 163 -2.54 5.96 -11.59
CA LYS A 163 -1.49 5.58 -10.63
C LYS A 163 -1.24 6.70 -9.60
N ILE A 164 -1.26 7.98 -10.02
CA ILE A 164 -1.13 9.14 -9.13
C ILE A 164 -2.32 9.25 -8.16
N LEU A 165 -3.55 9.06 -8.66
CA LEU A 165 -4.75 9.03 -7.80
C LEU A 165 -4.69 7.92 -6.75
N VAL A 166 -4.18 6.75 -7.11
CA VAL A 166 -3.98 5.66 -6.15
C VAL A 166 -2.90 6.02 -5.12
N SER A 167 -1.82 6.68 -5.54
CA SER A 167 -0.78 7.16 -4.64
C SER A 167 -1.32 8.13 -3.60
N SER A 168 -2.09 9.13 -4.02
CA SER A 168 -2.70 10.10 -3.09
C SER A 168 -3.67 9.42 -2.11
N CYS A 169 -4.48 8.46 -2.59
CA CYS A 169 -5.35 7.67 -1.72
C CYS A 169 -4.57 6.85 -0.69
N LEU A 170 -3.42 6.28 -1.08
CA LEU A 170 -2.57 5.49 -0.20
C LEU A 170 -1.93 6.36 0.89
N TYR A 171 -1.42 7.54 0.51
CA TYR A 171 -0.91 8.54 1.46
C TYR A 171 -1.97 8.98 2.48
N ILE A 172 -3.17 9.30 1.99
CA ILE A 172 -4.30 9.69 2.83
C ILE A 172 -4.63 8.54 3.79
N CYS A 173 -4.74 7.31 3.30
CA CYS A 173 -5.03 6.14 4.12
C CYS A 173 -3.98 5.95 5.23
N ILE A 174 -2.69 5.99 4.89
CA ILE A 174 -1.61 5.87 5.88
C ILE A 174 -1.70 6.99 6.92
N TYR A 175 -1.99 8.22 6.51
CA TYR A 175 -2.17 9.35 7.41
C TYR A 175 -3.34 9.12 8.38
N TRP A 176 -4.49 8.66 7.89
CA TRP A 176 -5.65 8.28 8.72
C TRP A 176 -5.34 7.15 9.69
N LEU A 177 -4.55 6.16 9.27
CA LEU A 177 -4.15 5.04 10.14
C LEU A 177 -3.22 5.49 11.25
N ARG A 178 -2.26 6.38 10.95
CA ARG A 178 -1.38 6.97 11.96
C ARG A 178 -2.19 7.76 13.00
N LEU A 179 -3.13 8.59 12.55
CA LEU A 179 -4.04 9.33 13.43
C LEU A 179 -4.83 8.40 14.36
N LYS A 180 -5.43 7.32 13.85
CA LYS A 180 -6.16 6.35 14.68
C LYS A 180 -5.27 5.70 15.73
N LYS A 181 -4.03 5.33 15.36
CA LYS A 181 -3.08 4.69 16.28
C LYS A 181 -2.66 5.66 17.40
N ASP A 182 -2.41 6.92 17.07
CA ASP A 182 -2.06 7.96 18.03
C ASP A 182 -3.22 8.25 19.00
N VAL A 183 -4.45 8.36 18.49
CA VAL A 183 -5.65 8.56 19.31
C VAL A 183 -5.86 7.39 20.27
N LYS A 184 -5.76 6.14 19.80
CA LYS A 184 -5.90 4.95 20.64
C LYS A 184 -4.84 4.90 21.73
N SER A 185 -3.59 5.21 21.40
CA SER A 185 -2.47 5.24 22.35
C SER A 185 -2.68 6.31 23.42
N ARG A 186 -3.16 7.51 23.06
CA ARG A 186 -3.54 8.57 24.01
C ARG A 186 -4.68 8.14 24.93
N HIS A 187 -5.71 7.47 24.42
CA HIS A 187 -6.80 6.93 25.25
C HIS A 187 -6.30 5.88 26.24
N THR A 188 -5.46 4.93 25.82
CA THR A 188 -4.88 3.93 26.72
C THR A 188 -4.02 4.57 27.82
N LEU A 189 -3.19 5.56 27.47
CA LEU A 189 -2.40 6.31 28.44
C LEU A 189 -3.27 7.13 29.42
N ALA A 190 -4.38 7.69 28.97
CA ALA A 190 -5.33 8.40 29.82
C ALA A 190 -6.05 7.46 30.82
N ILE A 191 -6.45 6.27 30.37
CA ILE A 191 -7.04 5.22 31.23
C ILE A 191 -6.02 4.71 32.25
N ALA A 192 -4.77 4.50 31.84
CA ALA A 192 -3.70 4.09 32.75
C ALA A 192 -3.41 5.15 33.83
N ARG A 193 -3.40 6.45 33.45
CA ARG A 193 -3.23 7.56 34.40
C ARG A 193 -4.36 7.64 35.43
N THR A 194 -5.61 7.57 34.98
CA THR A 194 -6.80 7.61 35.85
C THR A 194 -6.89 6.39 36.78
N THR A 195 -6.45 5.22 36.33
CA THR A 195 -6.38 4.02 37.16
C THR A 195 -5.29 4.15 38.23
N LYS A 196 -4.12 4.68 37.87
CA LYS A 196 -2.99 4.91 38.78
C LYS A 196 -3.34 5.94 39.86
N THR A 197 -3.98 7.06 39.51
CA THR A 197 -4.42 8.06 40.51
C THR A 197 -5.44 7.48 41.49
N LYS A 198 -6.46 6.78 41.01
CA LYS A 198 -7.43 6.09 41.88
C LYS A 198 -6.77 5.06 42.82
N HIS A 199 -5.76 4.34 42.34
CA HIS A 199 -4.99 3.40 43.17
C HIS A 199 -4.22 4.12 44.29
N TRP A 200 -3.50 5.20 43.98
CA TRP A 200 -2.75 5.99 44.98
C TRP A 200 -3.66 6.67 46.00
N GLU A 201 -4.84 7.14 45.60
CA GLU A 201 -5.86 7.65 46.54
C GLU A 201 -6.35 6.56 47.49
N LYS A 202 -6.56 5.33 47.00
CA LYS A 202 -6.95 4.17 47.82
C LYS A 202 -5.85 3.78 48.83
N VAL A 203 -4.59 3.82 48.40
CA VAL A 203 -3.42 3.55 49.26
C VAL A 203 -3.28 4.62 50.34
N LYS A 204 -3.41 5.91 50.00
CA LYS A 204 -3.40 7.00 50.98
C LYS A 204 -4.50 6.84 52.02
N LYS A 205 -5.74 6.56 51.61
CA LYS A 205 -6.87 6.33 52.54
C LYS A 205 -6.62 5.15 53.51
N LYS A 206 -6.06 4.03 53.02
CA LYS A 206 -5.68 2.90 53.89
C LYS A 206 -4.53 3.24 54.84
N GLY A 207 -3.56 4.03 54.40
CA GLY A 207 -2.45 4.50 55.22
C GLY A 207 -2.92 5.44 56.34
N THR A 208 -3.82 6.39 56.06
CA THR A 208 -4.39 7.30 57.08
C THR A 208 -5.26 6.57 58.10
N ASN A 209 -5.96 5.50 57.73
CA ASN A 209 -6.78 4.73 58.67
C ASN A 209 -5.95 3.90 59.67
N LEU A 210 -4.65 3.70 59.43
CA LEU A 210 -3.76 2.98 60.36
C LEU A 210 -3.23 3.87 61.51
N TRP A 211 -3.30 5.20 61.38
CA TRP A 211 -2.83 6.15 62.40
C TRP A 211 -3.94 6.68 63.32
N ILE A 212 -5.20 6.31 63.06
CA ILE A 212 -6.35 6.66 63.90
C ILE A 212 -6.61 5.50 64.86
N ILE A 213 -5.67 5.26 65.77
CA ILE A 213 -5.95 4.50 67.00
C ILE A 213 -6.33 5.56 68.04
N PRO A 214 -7.58 5.58 68.55
CA PRO A 214 -7.94 6.49 69.62
C PRO A 214 -7.12 6.16 70.87
N THR A 215 -6.17 7.02 71.21
CA THR A 215 -5.42 7.04 72.46
C THR A 215 -6.32 7.45 73.63
N GLN A 216 -7.37 6.68 73.94
CA GLN A 216 -8.22 6.95 75.12
C GLN A 216 -8.57 5.77 76.02
N THR A 217 -8.21 4.53 75.71
CA THR A 217 -8.65 3.37 76.54
C THR A 217 -7.62 2.80 77.52
N MET A 218 -6.53 3.52 77.82
CA MET A 218 -5.45 3.01 78.69
C MET A 218 -5.18 3.89 79.93
N LYS A 219 -6.24 4.37 80.60
CA LYS A 219 -6.13 5.09 81.89
C LYS A 219 -7.17 4.71 82.97
N GLN A 220 -7.79 3.53 82.88
CA GLN A 220 -8.85 3.13 83.83
C GLN A 220 -8.69 1.75 84.49
N LYS A 221 -7.47 1.18 84.53
CA LYS A 221 -7.20 -0.12 85.17
C LYS A 221 -6.00 -0.13 86.14
N LEU A 222 -5.85 0.93 86.94
CA LEU A 222 -4.88 0.97 88.03
C LEU A 222 -5.39 1.86 89.18
N GLN A 223 -6.51 1.43 89.75
CA GLN A 223 -6.92 1.62 91.15
C GLN A 223 -7.75 0.39 91.53
#